data_AF-A0AAQ3XMR5-F1
#
_entry.id   AF-A0AAQ3XMR5-F1
#
_cell.length_a   1.000
_cell.length_b   1.000
_cell.length_c   1.000
_cell.angle_alpha   90.00
_cell.angle_beta   90.00
_cell.angle_gamma   90.00
#
_symmetry.space_group_name_H-M   'P 1'
#
loop_
_entity.id
_entity.type
_entity.pdbx_description
1 polymer ?
#
loop_
_entity_poly.entity_id
_entity_poly.type
_entity_poly.pdbx_seq_one_letter_code
_entity_poly.pdbx_strand_id
1 'polypeptide(L)'
;MPERLTKRKGYWHFVRRVPPEFAAVDPRGIVKQSTKIRVAHDRSGIRAGRVADQLNIDLEASWRAAAGQGTRDAIVALDEARQRAQALQLTYRPVDDVAKEALAEILRRIDALSVGDRRHDPATAAATLGGVDLPEIMLSGLFDEFEVAKKTTIARMSPGQFKKWKNGKRRAVELLITVIGDKASD
;
A
#
# COMPACT_ATOMS: atom_id res chain seq x y z
N MET A 1 20.69 10.68 -23.98
CA MET A 1 20.75 11.10 -22.56
C MET A 1 19.85 10.17 -21.78
N PRO A 2 20.20 9.76 -20.55
CA PRO A 2 19.30 9.00 -19.70
C PRO A 2 17.99 9.79 -19.51
N GLU A 3 16.87 9.09 -19.50
CA GLU A 3 15.55 9.69 -19.30
C GLU A 3 15.54 10.45 -17.96
N ARG A 4 14.84 11.60 -17.88
CA ARG A 4 14.62 12.36 -16.62
C ARG A 4 15.85 13.01 -15.96
N LEU A 5 16.99 13.14 -16.66
CA LEU A 5 18.14 13.92 -16.17
C LEU A 5 18.25 15.31 -16.79
N THR A 6 18.59 16.30 -15.96
CA THR A 6 18.93 17.67 -16.36
C THR A 6 20.22 18.14 -15.71
N LYS A 7 20.88 19.16 -16.28
CA LYS A 7 22.11 19.75 -15.74
C LYS A 7 21.78 21.07 -15.04
N ARG A 8 22.23 21.25 -13.81
CA ARG A 8 22.07 22.52 -13.08
C ARG A 8 23.25 22.74 -12.13
N LYS A 9 23.82 23.95 -12.18
CA LYS A 9 24.98 24.36 -11.34
C LYS A 9 26.14 23.34 -11.33
N GLY A 10 26.41 22.68 -12.46
CA GLY A 10 27.48 21.69 -12.58
C GLY A 10 27.16 20.28 -12.06
N TYR A 11 25.94 20.03 -11.58
CA TYR A 11 25.47 18.72 -11.11
C TYR A 11 24.35 18.16 -12.01
N TRP A 12 24.22 16.85 -12.00
CA TRP A 12 23.08 16.16 -12.56
C TRP A 12 21.89 16.19 -11.60
N HIS A 13 20.71 16.49 -12.13
CA HIS A 13 19.45 16.55 -11.40
C HIS A 13 18.43 15.62 -12.04
N PHE A 14 17.76 14.83 -11.20
CA PHE A 14 16.54 14.11 -11.54
C PHE A 14 15.38 15.10 -11.62
N VAL A 15 14.59 15.01 -12.69
CA VAL A 15 13.40 15.85 -12.92
C VAL A 15 12.25 14.98 -13.36
N ARG A 16 11.16 15.03 -12.61
CA ARG A 16 9.93 14.31 -12.92
C ARG A 16 8.71 15.16 -12.64
N ARG A 17 7.73 15.13 -13.56
CA ARG A 17 6.41 15.72 -13.35
C ARG A 17 5.60 14.80 -12.44
N VAL A 18 4.90 15.38 -11.47
CA VAL A 18 3.92 14.66 -10.65
C VAL A 18 2.79 14.18 -11.57
N PRO A 19 2.51 12.86 -11.63
CA PRO A 19 1.37 12.34 -12.38
C PRO A 19 0.03 12.91 -11.88
N PRO A 20 -0.99 13.07 -12.75
CA PRO A 20 -2.29 13.65 -12.38
C PRO A 20 -2.96 12.95 -11.19
N GLU A 21 -2.84 11.64 -11.09
CA GLU A 21 -3.39 10.81 -10.01
C GLU A 21 -2.79 11.15 -8.63
N PHE A 22 -1.58 11.70 -8.60
CA PHE A 22 -0.89 12.11 -7.36
C PHE A 22 -0.89 13.62 -7.15
N ALA A 23 -1.55 14.41 -8.01
CA ALA A 23 -1.56 15.88 -7.92
C ALA A 23 -2.25 16.41 -6.64
N ALA A 24 -3.21 15.65 -6.10
CA ALA A 24 -3.84 15.97 -4.81
C ALA A 24 -2.91 15.73 -3.61
N VAL A 25 -1.91 14.85 -3.77
CA VAL A 25 -0.99 14.41 -2.72
C VAL A 25 0.32 15.20 -2.76
N ASP A 26 0.81 15.54 -3.95
CA ASP A 26 2.02 16.34 -4.14
C ASP A 26 1.75 17.59 -5.01
N PRO A 27 1.60 18.78 -4.41
CA PRO A 27 1.27 20.00 -5.13
C PRO A 27 2.45 20.61 -5.89
N ARG A 28 3.66 20.04 -5.79
CA ARG A 28 4.88 20.64 -6.39
C ARG A 28 4.84 20.67 -7.93
N GLY A 29 4.03 19.82 -8.56
CA GLY A 29 3.85 19.73 -10.01
C GLY A 29 5.05 19.17 -10.77
N ILE A 30 6.27 19.67 -10.52
CA ILE A 30 7.53 19.13 -11.03
C ILE A 30 8.52 18.97 -9.87
N VAL A 31 8.87 17.72 -9.58
CA VAL A 31 9.89 17.36 -8.59
C VAL A 31 11.27 17.45 -9.24
N LYS A 32 12.18 18.19 -8.60
CA LYS A 32 13.58 18.35 -9.01
C LYS A 32 14.50 17.98 -7.86
N GLN A 33 15.30 16.93 -8.01
CA GLN A 33 16.22 16.45 -6.98
C GLN A 33 17.64 16.38 -7.54
N SER A 34 18.64 16.74 -6.73
CA SER A 34 20.05 16.60 -7.13
C SER A 34 20.48 15.16 -6.97
N THR A 35 21.13 14.59 -7.99
CA THR A 35 21.80 13.28 -7.88
C THR A 35 23.11 13.37 -7.09
N LYS A 36 23.55 14.59 -6.74
CA LYS A 36 24.86 14.92 -6.13
C LYS A 36 26.07 14.52 -6.98
N ILE A 37 25.89 14.09 -8.22
CA ILE A 37 26.96 13.74 -9.15
C ILE A 37 27.31 14.95 -10.00
N ARG A 38 28.59 15.33 -9.99
CA ARG A 38 29.11 16.40 -10.85
C ARG A 38 29.13 15.95 -12.31
N VAL A 39 28.65 16.81 -13.21
CA VAL A 39 28.68 16.56 -14.66
C VAL A 39 30.10 16.36 -15.17
N ALA A 40 31.08 17.02 -14.56
CA ALA A 40 32.49 16.87 -14.93
C ALA A 40 33.03 15.45 -14.67
N HIS A 41 32.52 14.75 -13.64
CA HIS A 41 32.95 13.41 -13.25
C HIS A 41 32.17 12.30 -13.96
N ASP A 42 31.01 12.63 -14.54
CA ASP A 42 30.14 11.69 -15.26
C ASP A 42 29.51 12.41 -16.46
N ARG A 43 30.31 12.66 -17.50
CA ARG A 43 29.88 13.45 -18.67
C ARG A 43 28.74 12.79 -19.45
N SER A 44 28.71 11.46 -19.48
CA SER A 44 27.67 10.66 -20.14
C SER A 44 26.41 10.49 -19.27
N GLY A 45 26.52 10.71 -17.96
CA GLY A 45 25.40 10.62 -17.01
C GLY A 45 25.01 9.18 -16.67
N ILE A 46 25.88 8.19 -16.90
CA ILE A 46 25.55 6.78 -16.67
C ILE A 46 25.37 6.48 -15.18
N ARG A 47 26.27 7.01 -14.33
CA ARG A 47 26.15 6.87 -12.87
C ARG A 47 24.98 7.72 -12.35
N ALA A 48 24.83 8.92 -12.88
CA ALA A 48 23.69 9.79 -12.56
C ALA A 48 22.35 9.16 -12.96
N GLY A 49 22.31 8.38 -14.04
CA GLY A 49 21.12 7.66 -14.50
C GLY A 49 20.66 6.63 -13.47
N ARG A 50 21.56 5.76 -13.00
CA ARG A 50 21.22 4.76 -11.96
C ARG A 50 20.71 5.40 -10.68
N VAL A 51 21.31 6.52 -10.25
CA VAL A 51 20.82 7.27 -9.08
C VAL A 51 19.45 7.87 -9.36
N ALA A 52 19.21 8.39 -10.57
CA ALA A 52 17.91 8.90 -10.96
C ALA A 52 16.83 7.81 -11.03
N ASP A 53 17.18 6.59 -11.44
CA ASP A 53 16.25 5.45 -11.44
C ASP A 53 15.85 5.08 -10.00
N GLN A 54 16.81 5.06 -9.06
CA GLN A 54 16.49 4.83 -7.65
C GLN A 54 15.61 5.95 -7.08
N LEU A 55 15.96 7.22 -7.34
CA LEU A 55 15.14 8.38 -6.93
C LEU A 55 13.73 8.30 -7.54
N ASN A 56 13.59 7.74 -8.74
CA ASN A 56 12.31 7.53 -9.38
C ASN A 56 11.46 6.50 -8.65
N ILE A 57 12.05 5.35 -8.28
CA ILE A 57 11.39 4.29 -7.51
C ILE A 57 10.94 4.81 -6.15
N ASP A 58 11.84 5.48 -5.42
CA ASP A 58 11.57 6.00 -4.09
C ASP A 58 10.46 7.07 -4.12
N LEU A 59 10.50 7.96 -5.13
CA LEU A 59 9.48 9.00 -5.31
C LEU A 59 8.11 8.39 -5.63
N GLU A 60 8.06 7.39 -6.50
CA GLU A 60 6.84 6.65 -6.80
C GLU A 60 6.26 5.95 -5.58
N ALA A 61 7.11 5.27 -4.81
CA ALA A 61 6.70 4.63 -3.56
C ALA A 61 6.14 5.66 -2.57
N SER A 62 6.77 6.84 -2.46
CA SER A 62 6.28 7.93 -1.60
C SER A 62 4.91 8.46 -2.04
N TRP A 63 4.67 8.58 -3.35
CA TRP A 63 3.36 9.00 -3.86
C TRP A 63 2.29 7.94 -3.63
N ARG A 64 2.59 6.66 -3.86
CA ARG A 64 1.65 5.55 -3.58
C ARG A 64 1.31 5.47 -2.09
N ALA A 65 2.31 5.60 -1.22
CA ALA A 65 2.12 5.60 0.23
C ALA A 65 1.27 6.79 0.68
N ALA A 66 1.60 8.01 0.22
CA ALA A 66 0.86 9.20 0.59
C ALA A 66 -0.56 9.27 -0.04
N ALA A 67 -0.80 8.54 -1.14
CA ALA A 67 -2.12 8.34 -1.72
C ALA A 67 -2.94 7.21 -1.05
N GLY A 68 -2.35 6.49 -0.08
CA GLY A 68 -2.96 5.31 0.54
C GLY A 68 -3.15 4.12 -0.42
N GLN A 69 -2.52 4.15 -1.60
CA GLN A 69 -2.66 3.08 -2.60
C GLN A 69 -2.01 1.78 -2.12
N GLY A 70 -0.86 1.84 -1.42
CA GLY A 70 -0.22 0.63 -0.87
C GLY A 70 -1.10 -0.11 0.15
N THR A 71 -1.82 0.64 0.99
CA THR A 71 -2.79 0.06 1.94
C THR A 71 -3.99 -0.53 1.22
N ARG A 72 -4.52 0.15 0.19
CA ARG A 72 -5.65 -0.37 -0.61
C ARG A 72 -5.28 -1.65 -1.38
N ASP A 73 -4.11 -1.69 -1.99
CA ASP A 73 -3.63 -2.87 -2.72
C ASP A 73 -3.45 -4.06 -1.75
N ALA A 74 -2.93 -3.81 -0.55
CA ALA A 74 -2.81 -4.83 0.49
C ALA A 74 -4.18 -5.30 1.04
N ILE A 75 -5.16 -4.40 1.17
CA ILE A 75 -6.55 -4.76 1.54
C ILE A 75 -7.18 -5.64 0.45
N VAL A 76 -7.01 -5.29 -0.82
CA VAL A 76 -7.54 -6.09 -1.94
C VAL A 76 -6.87 -7.46 -1.96
N ALA A 77 -5.55 -7.53 -1.81
CA ALA A 77 -4.82 -8.79 -1.74
C ALA A 77 -5.29 -9.68 -0.56
N LEU A 78 -5.56 -9.08 0.60
CA LEU A 78 -6.10 -9.80 1.75
C LEU A 78 -7.53 -10.32 1.49
N ASP A 79 -8.38 -9.54 0.83
CA ASP A 79 -9.73 -9.99 0.48
C ASP A 79 -9.70 -11.16 -0.53
N GLU A 80 -8.85 -11.06 -1.55
CA GLU A 80 -8.61 -12.17 -2.49
C GLU A 80 -8.10 -13.42 -1.78
N ALA A 81 -7.18 -13.26 -0.82
CA ALA A 81 -6.69 -14.37 0.00
C ALA A 81 -7.81 -15.01 0.84
N ARG A 82 -8.69 -14.19 1.44
CA ARG A 82 -9.87 -14.69 2.18
C ARG A 82 -10.82 -15.47 1.29
N GLN A 83 -11.12 -14.97 0.10
CA GLN A 83 -11.99 -15.65 -0.85
C GLN A 83 -11.40 -17.00 -1.31
N ARG A 84 -10.09 -17.04 -1.58
CA ARG A 84 -9.38 -18.29 -1.93
C ARG A 84 -9.39 -19.31 -0.80
N ALA A 85 -9.11 -18.88 0.43
CA ALA A 85 -9.19 -19.75 1.60
C ALA A 85 -10.61 -20.29 1.80
N GLN A 86 -11.63 -19.42 1.67
CA GLN A 86 -13.04 -19.81 1.80
C GLN A 86 -13.48 -20.81 0.73
N ALA A 87 -12.98 -20.69 -0.51
CA ALA A 87 -13.23 -21.66 -1.57
C ALA A 87 -12.70 -23.08 -1.22
N LEU A 88 -11.69 -23.15 -0.35
CA LEU A 88 -11.13 -24.38 0.21
C LEU A 88 -11.75 -24.77 1.57
N GLN A 89 -12.83 -24.09 1.98
CA GLN A 89 -13.47 -24.25 3.30
C GLN A 89 -12.54 -23.97 4.48
N LEU A 90 -11.53 -23.13 4.28
CA LEU A 90 -10.60 -22.68 5.29
C LEU A 90 -10.89 -21.24 5.67
N THR A 91 -10.61 -20.89 6.93
CA THR A 91 -10.60 -19.49 7.36
C THR A 91 -9.19 -18.95 7.19
N TYR A 92 -9.06 -17.81 6.50
CA TYR A 92 -7.80 -17.10 6.36
C TYR A 92 -7.25 -16.71 7.74
N ARG A 93 -5.96 -16.98 7.95
CA ARG A 93 -5.21 -16.52 9.12
C ARG A 93 -3.79 -16.13 8.69
N PRO A 94 -3.16 -15.13 9.31
CA PRO A 94 -1.75 -14.79 9.06
C PRO A 94 -0.83 -15.96 9.40
N VAL A 95 0.35 -16.01 8.77
CA VAL A 95 1.32 -17.10 8.95
C VAL A 95 1.69 -17.36 10.41
N ASP A 96 1.85 -16.30 11.21
CA ASP A 96 2.18 -16.41 12.63
C ASP A 96 1.08 -17.09 13.44
N ASP A 97 -0.18 -16.93 13.04
CA ASP A 97 -1.30 -17.59 13.70
C ASP A 97 -1.50 -19.00 13.20
N VAL A 98 -1.26 -19.26 11.91
CA VAL A 98 -1.25 -20.62 11.35
C VAL A 98 -0.15 -21.46 12.01
N ALA A 99 1.03 -20.89 12.25
CA ALA A 99 2.14 -21.57 12.91
C ALA A 99 1.85 -21.97 14.37
N LYS A 100 0.90 -21.31 15.02
CA LYS A 100 0.45 -21.62 16.39
C LYS A 100 -0.66 -22.67 16.43
N GLU A 101 -1.24 -23.06 15.29
CA GLU A 101 -2.29 -24.07 15.24
C GLU A 101 -1.75 -25.47 15.56
N ALA A 102 -2.64 -26.37 15.95
CA ALA A 102 -2.27 -27.77 16.14
C ALA A 102 -1.75 -28.36 14.81
N LEU A 103 -0.72 -29.21 14.87
CA LEU A 103 -0.11 -29.83 13.69
C LEU A 103 -1.14 -30.48 12.73
N ALA A 104 -2.18 -31.10 13.29
CA ALA A 104 -3.27 -31.70 12.50
C ALA A 104 -4.01 -30.68 11.62
N GLU A 105 -4.21 -29.44 12.11
CA GLU A 105 -4.86 -28.38 11.35
C GLU A 105 -3.94 -27.81 10.26
N ILE A 106 -2.64 -27.69 10.55
CA ILE A 106 -1.64 -27.29 9.56
C ILE A 106 -1.59 -28.32 8.42
N LEU A 107 -1.58 -29.62 8.74
CA LEU A 107 -1.64 -30.69 7.74
C LEU A 107 -2.94 -30.63 6.93
N ARG A 108 -4.08 -30.38 7.56
CA ARG A 108 -5.36 -30.20 6.87
C ARG A 108 -5.32 -29.05 5.85
N ARG A 109 -4.68 -27.92 6.19
CA ARG A 109 -4.49 -26.79 5.28
C ARG A 109 -3.61 -27.18 4.08
N ILE A 110 -2.53 -27.93 4.31
CA ILE A 110 -1.64 -28.42 3.25
C ILE A 110 -2.38 -29.42 2.34
N ASP A 111 -3.18 -30.31 2.91
CA ASP A 111 -3.97 -31.28 2.16
C ASP A 111 -5.02 -30.59 1.28
N ALA A 112 -5.61 -29.48 1.73
CA ALA A 112 -6.55 -28.70 0.93
C ALA A 112 -5.92 -28.16 -0.38
N LEU A 113 -4.61 -27.86 -0.39
CA LEU A 113 -3.88 -27.44 -1.60
C LEU A 113 -3.66 -28.58 -2.59
N SER A 114 -3.70 -29.82 -2.11
CA SER A 114 -3.49 -31.03 -2.90
C SER A 114 -4.69 -31.37 -3.77
N VAL A 115 -5.87 -30.89 -3.38
CA VAL A 115 -7.11 -31.06 -4.14
C VAL A 115 -7.05 -30.16 -5.38
N GLY A 116 -6.95 -30.79 -6.56
CA GLY A 116 -7.02 -30.10 -7.86
C GLY A 116 -5.73 -29.45 -8.37
N ASP A 117 -4.55 -29.97 -7.96
CA ASP A 117 -3.21 -29.51 -8.39
C ASP A 117 -2.93 -28.01 -8.18
N ARG A 118 -3.58 -27.42 -7.17
CA ARG A 118 -3.45 -26.00 -6.81
C ARG A 118 -2.16 -25.69 -6.04
N ARG A 119 -1.34 -26.72 -5.77
CA ARG A 119 -0.02 -26.60 -5.16
C ARG A 119 0.92 -25.68 -5.96
N HIS A 120 0.69 -25.56 -7.26
CA HIS A 120 1.47 -24.72 -8.16
C HIS A 120 0.93 -23.29 -8.29
N ASP A 121 -0.20 -22.95 -7.66
CA ASP A 121 -0.71 -21.58 -7.60
C ASP A 121 -0.19 -20.87 -6.33
N PRO A 122 0.83 -20.00 -6.46
CA PRO A 122 1.43 -19.33 -5.32
C PRO A 122 0.43 -18.44 -4.56
N ALA A 123 -0.58 -17.88 -5.24
CA ALA A 123 -1.59 -17.06 -4.59
C ALA A 123 -2.53 -17.88 -3.70
N THR A 124 -2.90 -19.08 -4.15
CA THR A 124 -3.72 -20.01 -3.35
C THR A 124 -2.92 -20.63 -2.20
N ALA A 125 -1.64 -20.92 -2.41
CA ALA A 125 -0.74 -21.35 -1.35
C ALA A 125 -0.59 -20.28 -0.26
N ALA A 126 -0.33 -19.02 -0.64
CA ALA A 126 -0.25 -17.89 0.27
C ALA A 126 -1.57 -17.68 1.03
N ALA A 127 -2.71 -17.76 0.34
CA ALA A 127 -4.02 -17.66 0.97
C ALA A 127 -4.31 -18.75 2.02
N THR A 128 -3.78 -19.96 1.80
CA THR A 128 -4.05 -21.12 2.65
C THR A 128 -3.18 -21.15 3.91
N LEU A 129 -1.92 -20.74 3.76
CA LEU A 129 -0.90 -20.78 4.81
C LEU A 129 -0.64 -19.41 5.47
N GLY A 130 -1.35 -18.37 5.06
CA GLY A 130 -1.27 -17.04 5.67
C GLY A 130 -0.11 -16.17 5.17
N GLY A 131 0.37 -16.43 3.96
CA GLY A 131 1.49 -15.70 3.35
C GLY A 131 1.12 -14.34 2.74
N VAL A 132 -0.07 -13.81 3.05
CA VAL A 132 -0.47 -12.45 2.66
C VAL A 132 -0.43 -11.56 3.89
N ASP A 133 0.46 -10.57 3.89
CA ASP A 133 0.61 -9.68 5.03
C ASP A 133 -0.69 -8.91 5.30
N LEU A 134 -0.99 -8.69 6.58
CA LEU A 134 -2.09 -7.84 6.95
C LEU A 134 -1.74 -6.38 6.58
N PRO A 135 -2.66 -5.64 5.97
CA PRO A 135 -2.44 -4.23 5.69
C PRO A 135 -2.33 -3.48 7.01
N GLU A 136 -1.18 -2.85 7.26
CA GLU A 136 -1.07 -1.85 8.32
C GLU A 136 -1.87 -0.61 7.90
N ILE A 137 -3.08 -0.49 8.44
CA ILE A 137 -3.93 0.69 8.23
C ILE A 137 -3.50 1.72 9.27
N MET A 138 -2.97 2.86 8.84
CA MET A 138 -2.72 3.97 9.76
C MET A 138 -4.05 4.50 10.31
N LEU A 139 -4.06 4.95 11.57
CA LEU A 139 -5.24 5.56 12.18
C LEU A 139 -5.77 6.74 11.34
N SER A 140 -4.88 7.49 10.68
CA SER A 140 -5.25 8.54 9.74
C SER A 140 -6.04 8.03 8.51
N GLY A 141 -5.78 6.80 8.04
CA GLY A 141 -6.48 6.14 6.93
C GLY A 141 -7.70 5.29 7.36
N LEU A 142 -7.83 4.99 8.65
CA LEU A 142 -8.90 4.13 9.19
C LEU A 142 -10.31 4.65 8.87
N PHE A 143 -10.51 5.97 8.86
CA PHE A 143 -11.81 6.54 8.58
C PHE A 143 -12.25 6.30 7.13
N ASP A 144 -11.33 6.39 6.18
CA ASP A 144 -11.65 6.20 4.76
C ASP A 144 -12.06 4.74 4.50
N GLU A 145 -11.38 3.78 5.13
CA GLU A 145 -11.77 2.36 5.08
C GLU A 145 -13.11 2.09 5.78
N PHE A 146 -13.35 2.74 6.92
CA PHE A 146 -14.63 2.65 7.61
C PHE A 146 -15.79 3.21 6.76
N GLU A 147 -15.54 4.26 5.97
CA GLU A 147 -16.50 4.82 5.02
C GLU A 147 -16.82 3.81 3.91
N VAL A 148 -15.80 3.15 3.35
CA VAL A 148 -15.98 2.08 2.34
C VAL A 148 -16.80 0.92 2.91
N ALA A 149 -16.44 0.42 4.09
CA ALA A 149 -17.14 -0.69 4.74
C ALA A 149 -18.61 -0.36 5.07
N LYS A 150 -18.93 0.92 5.33
CA LYS A 150 -20.29 1.38 5.65
C LYS A 150 -21.04 1.98 4.47
N LYS A 151 -20.56 1.79 3.23
CA LYS A 151 -21.18 2.35 2.01
C LYS A 151 -22.69 2.09 1.92
N THR A 152 -23.16 0.88 2.26
CA THR A 152 -24.59 0.53 2.26
C THR A 152 -25.40 1.30 3.31
N THR A 153 -24.81 1.56 4.48
CA THR A 153 -25.44 2.36 5.54
C THR A 153 -25.44 3.84 5.16
N ILE A 154 -24.35 4.33 4.57
CA ILE A 154 -24.20 5.71 4.09
C ILE A 154 -25.19 6.01 2.96
N ALA A 155 -25.41 5.06 2.05
CA ALA A 155 -26.35 5.22 0.92
C ALA A 155 -27.80 5.52 1.38
N ARG A 156 -28.15 5.20 2.63
CA ARG A 156 -29.47 5.44 3.22
C ARG A 156 -29.54 6.78 3.97
N MET A 157 -28.44 7.52 4.08
CA MET A 157 -28.37 8.81 4.76
C MET A 157 -28.66 9.97 3.81
N SER A 158 -29.32 11.02 4.31
CA SER A 158 -29.41 12.28 3.58
C SER A 158 -28.05 12.99 3.54
N PRO A 159 -27.81 13.92 2.58
CA PRO A 159 -26.54 14.64 2.48
C PRO A 159 -26.12 15.36 3.78
N GLY A 160 -27.09 15.93 4.51
CA GLY A 160 -26.84 16.60 5.79
C GLY A 160 -26.51 15.63 6.93
N GLN A 161 -27.17 14.46 6.97
CA GLN A 161 -26.87 13.40 7.94
C GLN A 161 -25.48 12.82 7.70
N PHE A 162 -25.15 12.54 6.44
CA PHE A 162 -23.83 12.05 6.05
C PHE A 162 -22.72 13.03 6.45
N LYS A 163 -22.89 14.34 6.20
CA LYS A 163 -21.90 15.35 6.59
C LYS A 163 -21.65 15.39 8.11
N LYS A 164 -22.71 15.34 8.92
CA LYS A 164 -22.59 15.29 10.39
C LYS A 164 -21.91 14.00 10.86
N TRP A 165 -22.32 12.87 10.30
CA TRP A 165 -21.75 11.56 10.61
C TRP A 165 -20.25 11.48 10.28
N LYS A 166 -19.88 11.90 9.07
CA LYS A 166 -18.49 11.97 8.58
C LYS A 166 -17.62 12.85 9.47
N ASN A 167 -18.08 14.07 9.77
CA ASN A 167 -17.33 15.00 10.61
C ASN A 167 -17.16 14.49 12.05
N GLY A 168 -18.19 13.86 12.63
CA GLY A 168 -18.10 13.29 13.97
C GLY A 168 -17.07 12.16 14.07
N LYS A 169 -17.03 11.28 13.08
CA LYS A 169 -16.08 10.16 13.04
C LYS A 169 -14.65 10.60 12.71
N ARG A 170 -14.47 11.53 11.76
CA ARG A 170 -13.17 12.13 11.48
C ARG A 170 -12.58 12.82 12.71
N ARG A 171 -13.39 13.60 13.43
CA ARG A 171 -12.94 14.27 14.66
C ARG A 171 -12.58 13.28 15.77
N ALA A 172 -13.27 12.16 15.87
CA ALA A 172 -12.91 11.10 16.82
C ALA A 172 -11.54 10.47 16.48
N VAL A 173 -11.26 10.24 15.19
CA VAL A 173 -9.95 9.76 14.73
C VAL A 173 -8.86 10.80 14.97
N GLU A 174 -9.09 12.08 14.65
CA GLU A 174 -8.15 13.17 14.93
C GLU A 174 -7.82 13.28 16.43
N LEU A 175 -8.84 13.18 17.29
CA LEU A 175 -8.64 13.17 18.74
C LEU A 175 -7.83 11.96 19.20
N LEU A 176 -8.12 10.78 18.66
CA LEU A 176 -7.37 9.56 18.97
C LEU A 176 -5.90 9.73 18.58
N ILE A 177 -5.61 10.18 17.36
CA ILE A 177 -4.24 10.46 16.87
C ILE A 177 -3.54 11.48 17.78
N THR A 178 -4.26 12.51 18.25
CA THR A 178 -3.70 13.51 19.17
C THR A 178 -3.25 12.89 20.50
N VAL A 179 -3.95 11.85 20.99
CA VAL A 179 -3.66 11.21 22.28
C VAL A 179 -2.59 10.13 22.17
N ILE A 180 -2.61 9.31 21.12
CA ILE A 180 -1.74 8.12 21.00
C ILE A 180 -0.70 8.19 19.88
N GLY A 181 -0.70 9.26 19.07
CA GLY A 181 0.08 9.38 17.84
C GLY A 181 -0.58 8.67 16.65
N ASP A 182 -0.14 8.96 15.43
CA ASP A 182 -0.57 8.21 14.24
C ASP A 182 0.19 6.89 14.21
N LYS A 183 -0.51 5.81 14.57
CA LYS A 183 0.03 4.45 14.64
C LYS A 183 -0.67 3.57 13.62
N ALA A 184 0.01 2.53 13.16
CA ALA A 184 -0.65 1.43 12.48
C ALA A 184 -1.66 0.79 13.44
N SER A 185 -2.87 0.50 12.97
CA SER A 185 -3.79 -0.37 13.68
C SER A 185 -3.30 -1.81 13.53
N ASP A 186 -2.80 -2.36 14.63
CA ASP A 186 -2.50 -3.79 14.82
C ASP A 186 -3.80 -4.62 14.80
#